data_AF-A0A955F1E4-F1
#
_entry.id   AF-A0A955F1E4-F1
#
_cell.length_a   1.000
_cell.length_b   1.000
_cell.length_c   1.000
_cell.angle_alpha   90.00
_cell.angle_beta   90.00
_cell.angle_gamma   90.00
#
_symmetry.space_group_name_H-M   'P 1'
#
loop_
_entity.id
_entity.type
_entity.pdbx_description
1 polymer ?
#
loop_
_entity_poly.entity_id
_entity_poly.type
_entity_poly.pdbx_seq_one_letter_code
_entity_poly.pdbx_strand_id
1 'polypeptide(L)'
;MARSARFRSAAAALAAAALLAAATGCSSDDDASGSNSQDTSGAGSSTISTLADLAGKKIGVQSGTTGESYANEHAPSDAEVVAFDDTVGLFGAMESGEIDAILQDFPVNAYRTIQDSSLQVVETYKTDEQYGFAVETGSELKAELDGALAEVRDDGTYDLIFNKWFPEDGNAGPGAEDSDVEGSRTLKVCSDIPYEPMEFEGDGPRGLNYTG
;
A
#
# COMPACT_ATOMS: atom_id res chain seq x y z
N MET A 1 27.48 -0.76 -30.05
CA MET A 1 26.97 0.54 -29.57
C MET A 1 25.78 0.25 -28.67
N ALA A 2 26.00 0.04 -27.37
CA ALA A 2 24.92 -0.15 -26.40
C ALA A 2 24.39 1.22 -25.98
N ARG A 3 23.10 1.47 -26.16
CA ARG A 3 22.44 2.68 -25.67
C ARG A 3 22.36 2.60 -24.15
N SER A 4 23.16 3.43 -23.48
CA SER A 4 23.00 3.75 -22.06
C SER A 4 21.62 4.37 -21.86
N ALA A 5 20.66 3.57 -21.38
CA ALA A 5 19.45 4.08 -20.78
C ALA A 5 19.83 4.53 -19.37
N ARG A 6 20.13 5.81 -19.22
CA ARG A 6 20.24 6.44 -17.90
C ARG A 6 18.82 6.54 -17.35
N PHE A 7 18.39 5.51 -16.60
CA PHE A 7 17.25 5.65 -15.72
C PHE A 7 17.62 6.74 -14.71
N ARG A 8 16.83 7.82 -14.73
CA ARG A 8 16.96 8.88 -13.73
C ARG A 8 16.49 8.27 -12.42
N SER A 9 17.36 8.31 -11.41
CA SER A 9 17.08 7.91 -10.03
C SER A 9 15.67 8.35 -9.64
N ALA A 10 14.78 7.37 -9.47
CA ALA A 10 13.55 7.56 -8.73
C ALA A 10 13.98 7.79 -7.28
N ALA A 11 13.62 8.94 -6.74
CA ALA A 11 13.89 9.25 -5.35
C ALA A 11 13.11 8.26 -4.48
N ALA A 12 13.82 7.30 -3.88
CA ALA A 12 13.29 6.43 -2.85
C ALA A 12 12.88 7.28 -1.64
N ALA A 13 11.57 7.50 -1.49
CA ALA A 13 10.93 7.88 -0.24
C ALA A 13 9.42 7.72 -0.43
N LEU A 14 8.88 6.52 -0.19
CA LEU A 14 7.44 6.36 -0.06
C LEU A 14 7.10 5.48 1.15
N ALA A 15 7.58 5.92 2.31
CA ALA A 15 6.88 5.67 3.55
C ALA A 15 5.85 6.78 3.72
N ALA A 16 4.65 6.51 3.22
CA ALA A 16 3.51 7.40 3.33
C ALA A 16 2.27 6.56 3.63
N ALA A 17 1.51 6.95 4.63
CA ALA A 17 0.14 6.47 4.78
C ALA A 17 -0.72 7.08 3.67
N ALA A 18 -1.74 6.38 3.23
CA ALA A 18 -2.64 6.79 2.17
C ALA A 18 -4.08 6.53 2.57
N LEU A 19 -4.95 7.50 2.29
CA LEU A 19 -6.39 7.34 2.45
C LEU A 19 -6.98 6.74 1.18
N LEU A 20 -7.61 5.58 1.32
CA LEU A 20 -8.32 4.86 0.25
C LEU A 20 -9.83 5.00 0.46
N ALA A 21 -10.55 5.35 -0.60
CA ALA A 21 -12.00 5.45 -0.61
C ALA A 21 -12.58 5.00 -1.94
N ALA A 22 -13.89 4.76 -1.99
CA ALA A 22 -14.59 4.46 -3.23
C ALA A 22 -14.47 5.64 -4.23
N ALA A 23 -14.18 5.31 -5.49
CA ALA A 23 -14.24 6.21 -6.61
C ALA A 23 -15.69 6.63 -6.81
N THR A 24 -16.00 7.91 -6.56
CA THR A 24 -17.32 8.45 -6.88
C THR A 24 -17.46 8.51 -8.40
N GLY A 25 -18.10 7.49 -8.98
CA GLY A 25 -18.55 7.50 -10.36
C GLY A 25 -19.64 8.55 -10.56
N CYS A 26 -19.54 9.31 -11.64
CA CYS A 26 -20.48 10.33 -12.09
C CYS A 26 -21.94 9.90 -11.85
N SER A 27 -22.71 10.65 -11.07
CA SER A 27 -24.16 10.48 -10.94
C SER A 27 -24.80 10.47 -12.32
N SER A 28 -25.28 9.31 -12.76
CA SER A 28 -26.41 9.28 -13.67
C SER A 28 -27.65 9.51 -12.84
N ASP A 29 -28.08 10.77 -12.82
CA ASP A 29 -29.42 11.18 -12.42
C ASP A 29 -30.43 10.42 -13.31
N ASP A 30 -30.94 9.29 -12.83
CA ASP A 30 -32.14 8.66 -13.36
C ASP A 30 -33.24 8.72 -12.29
N ASP A 31 -34.12 9.71 -12.45
CA ASP A 31 -35.41 9.84 -11.78
C ASP A 31 -36.23 8.54 -11.85
N ALA A 32 -36.62 7.97 -10.70
CA ALA A 32 -37.91 7.28 -10.53
C ALA A 32 -38.29 6.98 -9.06
N SER A 33 -39.08 7.90 -8.47
CA SER A 33 -40.28 7.65 -7.65
C SER A 33 -40.37 6.40 -6.74
N GLY A 34 -40.40 6.61 -5.42
CA GLY A 34 -41.00 5.66 -4.47
C GLY A 34 -40.80 5.97 -2.98
N SER A 35 -41.78 6.62 -2.36
CA SER A 35 -41.83 6.97 -0.93
C SER A 35 -41.76 5.76 0.02
N ASN A 36 -40.82 5.75 0.96
CA ASN A 36 -41.14 5.58 2.39
C ASN A 36 -40.01 6.11 3.29
N SER A 37 -40.32 7.10 4.12
CA SER A 37 -39.40 7.77 5.02
C SER A 37 -38.97 6.86 6.19
N GLN A 38 -37.67 6.58 6.29
CA GLN A 38 -37.03 6.34 7.57
C GLN A 38 -35.77 7.22 7.64
N ASP A 39 -35.83 8.16 8.57
CA ASP A 39 -34.83 9.17 8.89
C ASP A 39 -33.51 8.50 9.35
N THR A 40 -32.51 8.50 8.48
CA THR A 40 -31.10 8.34 8.84
C THR A 40 -30.41 9.68 8.63
N SER A 41 -30.24 10.40 9.74
CA SER A 41 -29.57 11.69 9.81
C SER A 41 -28.19 11.65 9.13
N GLY A 42 -28.05 12.38 8.03
CA GLY A 42 -26.84 13.15 7.71
C GLY A 42 -25.62 12.41 7.18
N ALA A 43 -25.65 12.00 5.91
CA ALA A 43 -24.51 12.18 5.01
C ALA A 43 -25.07 12.27 3.60
N GLY A 44 -25.00 13.44 2.96
CA GLY A 44 -25.12 13.49 1.52
C GLY A 44 -24.11 12.53 0.91
N SER A 45 -24.30 12.15 -0.35
CA SER A 45 -23.25 11.55 -1.16
C SER A 45 -22.09 12.56 -1.28
N SER A 46 -21.31 12.73 -0.21
CA SER A 46 -20.16 13.59 -0.14
C SER A 46 -18.97 12.73 -0.48
N THR A 47 -18.38 12.99 -1.64
CA THR A 47 -17.12 12.40 -2.07
C THR A 47 -16.08 12.55 -0.97
N ILE A 48 -15.59 11.43 -0.42
CA ILE A 48 -14.46 11.41 0.51
C ILE A 48 -13.22 11.76 -0.29
N SER A 49 -12.64 12.93 -0.05
CA SER A 49 -11.42 13.38 -0.73
C SER A 49 -10.28 13.63 0.24
N THR A 50 -10.59 13.86 1.52
CA THR A 50 -9.63 14.19 2.57
C THR A 50 -9.95 13.48 3.87
N LEU A 51 -8.99 13.43 4.81
CA LEU A 51 -9.24 12.92 6.16
C LEU A 51 -10.37 13.68 6.89
N ALA A 52 -10.51 14.98 6.61
CA ALA A 52 -11.53 15.82 7.24
C ALA A 52 -12.96 15.46 6.81
N ASP A 53 -13.14 14.88 5.61
CA ASP A 53 -14.44 14.44 5.11
C ASP A 53 -14.99 13.21 5.86
N LEU A 54 -14.18 12.62 6.77
CA LEU A 54 -14.53 11.47 7.59
C LEU A 54 -15.18 11.84 8.94
N ALA A 55 -15.56 13.09 9.14
CA ALA A 55 -16.33 13.50 10.32
C ALA A 55 -17.64 12.68 10.43
N GLY A 56 -17.84 12.00 11.55
CA GLY A 56 -18.98 11.10 11.79
C GLY A 56 -18.95 9.78 11.00
N LYS A 57 -17.83 9.46 10.34
CA LYS A 57 -17.63 8.26 9.51
C LYS A 57 -16.70 7.26 10.17
N LYS A 58 -16.61 6.07 9.60
CA LYS A 58 -15.74 4.99 10.07
C LYS A 58 -14.49 4.86 9.21
N ILE A 59 -13.33 4.82 9.87
CA ILE A 59 -12.01 4.68 9.24
C ILE A 59 -11.46 3.32 9.63
N GLY A 60 -11.26 2.44 8.66
CA GLY A 60 -10.54 1.19 8.88
C GLY A 60 -9.04 1.41 8.88
N VAL A 61 -8.36 0.76 9.82
CA VAL A 61 -6.89 0.72 9.91
C VAL A 61 -6.45 -0.70 10.26
N GLN A 62 -5.20 -1.06 9.94
CA GLN A 62 -4.61 -2.28 10.47
C GLN A 62 -3.98 -2.01 11.84
N SER A 63 -4.24 -2.88 12.80
CA SER A 63 -3.78 -2.80 14.19
C SER A 63 -2.25 -2.77 14.27
N GLY A 64 -1.70 -1.89 15.11
CA GLY A 64 -0.26 -1.80 15.36
C GLY A 64 0.55 -1.10 14.27
N THR A 65 -0.11 -0.51 13.27
CA THR A 65 0.54 0.21 12.18
C THR A 65 0.68 1.70 12.46
N THR A 66 1.53 2.37 11.68
CA THR A 66 1.61 3.83 11.66
C THR A 66 0.38 4.47 11.03
N GLY A 67 -0.33 3.78 10.13
CA GLY A 67 -1.65 4.17 9.65
C GLY A 67 -2.66 4.31 10.80
N GLU A 68 -2.70 3.34 11.72
CA GLU A 68 -3.52 3.43 12.94
C GLU A 68 -3.10 4.61 13.81
N SER A 69 -1.79 4.75 14.06
CA SER A 69 -1.27 5.86 14.88
C SER A 69 -1.65 7.22 14.28
N TYR A 70 -1.53 7.36 12.96
CA TYR A 70 -1.87 8.58 12.23
C TYR A 70 -3.38 8.87 12.28
N ALA A 71 -4.23 7.87 12.06
CA ALA A 71 -5.68 8.02 12.17
C ALA A 71 -6.07 8.52 13.56
N ASN A 72 -5.53 7.91 14.61
CA ASN A 72 -5.84 8.28 15.99
C ASN A 72 -5.37 9.70 16.35
N GLU A 73 -4.31 10.21 15.74
CA GLU A 73 -3.80 11.57 15.99
C GLU A 73 -4.51 12.65 15.16
N HIS A 74 -4.89 12.33 13.92
CA HIS A 74 -5.28 13.34 12.93
C HIS A 74 -6.73 13.26 12.43
N ALA A 75 -7.45 12.16 12.69
CA ALA A 75 -8.84 12.03 12.26
C ALA A 75 -9.76 13.05 12.97
N PRO A 76 -10.88 13.43 12.35
CA PRO A 76 -11.93 14.19 13.02
C PRO A 76 -12.34 13.54 14.34
N SER A 77 -12.59 14.34 15.37
CA SER A 77 -12.87 13.83 16.72
C SER A 77 -14.14 12.98 16.84
N ASP A 78 -15.04 13.08 15.86
CA ASP A 78 -16.28 12.33 15.75
C ASP A 78 -16.21 11.20 14.71
N ALA A 79 -15.04 10.98 14.08
CA ALA A 79 -14.79 9.78 13.30
C ALA A 79 -14.52 8.58 14.22
N GLU A 80 -14.93 7.39 13.80
CA GLU A 80 -14.65 6.14 14.50
C GLU A 80 -13.51 5.40 13.80
N VAL A 81 -12.38 5.22 14.49
CA VAL A 81 -11.26 4.41 14.00
C VAL A 81 -11.50 2.94 14.40
N VAL A 82 -11.55 2.05 13.40
CA VAL A 82 -11.80 0.62 13.57
C VAL A 82 -10.55 -0.14 13.15
N ALA A 83 -9.92 -0.82 14.12
CA ALA A 83 -8.71 -1.60 13.90
C ALA A 83 -9.03 -3.05 13.50
N PHE A 84 -8.32 -3.55 12.49
CA PHE A 84 -8.40 -4.92 11.99
C PHE A 84 -7.06 -5.63 12.14
N ASP A 85 -7.09 -6.93 12.39
CA ASP A 85 -5.87 -7.74 12.56
C ASP A 85 -5.10 -7.96 11.25
N ASP A 86 -5.81 -7.99 10.12
CA ASP A 86 -5.24 -8.25 8.79
C ASP A 86 -5.95 -7.43 7.68
N THR A 87 -5.33 -7.38 6.50
CA THR A 87 -5.86 -6.65 5.33
C THR A 87 -7.07 -7.30 4.71
N VAL A 88 -7.25 -8.61 4.85
CA VAL A 88 -8.40 -9.34 4.30
C VAL A 88 -9.68 -8.88 5.01
N GLY A 89 -9.66 -8.83 6.33
CA GLY A 89 -10.75 -8.29 7.14
C GLY A 89 -10.97 -6.80 6.88
N LEU A 90 -9.87 -6.02 6.78
CA LEU A 90 -9.93 -4.59 6.52
C LEU A 90 -10.60 -4.25 5.17
N PHE A 91 -10.15 -4.88 4.08
CA PHE A 91 -10.77 -4.68 2.77
C PHE A 91 -12.19 -5.24 2.71
N GLY A 92 -12.46 -6.39 3.33
CA GLY A 92 -13.82 -6.94 3.40
C GLY A 92 -14.80 -6.03 4.15
N ALA A 93 -14.35 -5.34 5.21
CA ALA A 93 -15.15 -4.35 5.92
C ALA A 93 -15.48 -3.14 5.03
N MET A 94 -14.53 -2.68 4.21
CA MET A 94 -14.78 -1.63 3.22
C MET A 94 -15.78 -2.09 2.15
N GLU A 95 -15.59 -3.28 1.59
CA GLU A 95 -16.48 -3.85 0.56
C GLU A 95 -17.93 -4.02 1.06
N SER A 96 -18.10 -4.39 2.33
CA SER A 96 -19.42 -4.56 2.96
C SER A 96 -20.06 -3.25 3.45
N GLY A 97 -19.33 -2.12 3.37
CA GLY A 97 -19.76 -0.82 3.87
C GLY A 97 -19.77 -0.71 5.39
N GLU A 98 -19.06 -1.59 6.10
CA GLU A 98 -18.86 -1.48 7.55
C GLU A 98 -17.97 -0.29 7.90
N ILE A 99 -17.03 0.08 7.02
CA ILE A 99 -16.17 1.26 7.11
C ILE A 99 -16.29 2.12 5.84
N ASP A 100 -16.08 3.43 5.97
CA ASP A 100 -16.21 4.39 4.86
C ASP A 100 -14.90 4.56 4.07
N ALA A 101 -13.74 4.40 4.72
CA ALA A 101 -12.42 4.55 4.14
C ALA A 101 -11.37 3.71 4.87
N ILE A 102 -10.23 3.49 4.23
CA ILE A 102 -9.07 2.81 4.82
C ILE A 102 -7.88 3.78 4.89
N LEU A 103 -7.21 3.86 6.02
CA LEU A 103 -5.92 4.54 6.17
C LEU A 103 -4.82 3.52 6.47
N GLN A 104 -3.93 3.28 5.51
CA GLN A 104 -2.79 2.34 5.63
C GLN A 104 -1.67 2.72 4.67
N ASP A 105 -0.62 1.91 4.57
CA ASP A 105 0.51 2.10 3.68
C ASP A 105 0.09 2.35 2.23
N PHE A 106 0.66 3.40 1.61
CA PHE A 106 0.45 3.73 0.20
C PHE A 106 0.61 2.54 -0.75
N PRO A 107 1.70 1.74 -0.72
CA PRO A 107 1.90 0.66 -1.69
C PRO A 107 0.75 -0.34 -1.73
N VAL A 108 0.16 -0.65 -0.57
CA VAL A 108 -0.94 -1.60 -0.42
C VAL A 108 -2.22 -1.02 -1.02
N ASN A 109 -2.53 0.22 -0.70
CA ASN A 109 -3.67 0.92 -1.27
C ASN A 109 -3.53 1.13 -2.78
N ALA A 110 -2.34 1.52 -3.26
CA ALA A 110 -2.07 1.72 -4.68
C ALA A 110 -2.19 0.42 -5.48
N TYR A 111 -1.69 -0.70 -4.93
CA TYR A 111 -1.88 -2.01 -5.56
C TYR A 111 -3.36 -2.43 -5.58
N ARG A 112 -4.11 -2.13 -4.52
CA ARG A 112 -5.55 -2.42 -4.47
C ARG A 112 -6.34 -1.69 -5.55
N THR A 113 -5.99 -0.44 -5.91
CA THR A 113 -6.69 0.29 -6.99
C THR A 113 -6.43 -0.31 -8.38
N ILE A 114 -5.33 -1.04 -8.57
CA ILE A 114 -5.06 -1.79 -9.81
C ILE A 114 -6.03 -2.99 -9.91
N GLN A 115 -6.30 -3.65 -8.78
CA GLN A 115 -7.21 -4.80 -8.72
C GLN A 115 -8.69 -4.38 -8.77
N ASP A 116 -9.02 -3.24 -8.19
CA ASP A 116 -10.38 -2.73 -8.09
C ASP A 116 -10.45 -1.26 -8.52
N SER A 117 -10.88 -1.04 -9.76
CA SER A 117 -11.07 0.29 -10.35
C SER A 117 -12.16 1.13 -9.68
N SER A 118 -12.96 0.54 -8.78
CA SER A 118 -13.93 1.29 -7.97
C SER A 118 -13.31 1.94 -6.74
N LEU A 119 -12.01 1.74 -6.50
CA LEU A 119 -11.27 2.34 -5.39
C LEU A 119 -10.25 3.35 -5.90
N GLN A 120 -9.96 4.35 -5.07
CA GLN A 120 -8.96 5.36 -5.35
C GLN A 120 -8.22 5.79 -4.08
N VAL A 121 -6.92 6.06 -4.23
CA VAL A 121 -6.17 6.79 -3.21
C VAL A 121 -6.52 8.27 -3.35
N VAL A 122 -7.12 8.85 -2.30
CA VAL A 122 -7.64 10.23 -2.34
C VAL A 122 -6.71 11.23 -1.68
N GLU A 123 -5.89 10.79 -0.71
CA GLU A 123 -4.93 11.63 -0.02
C GLU A 123 -3.74 10.79 0.48
N THR A 124 -2.56 11.40 0.59
CA THR A 124 -1.32 10.76 1.09
C THR A 124 -0.66 11.61 2.16
N TYR A 125 -0.11 10.96 3.19
CA TYR A 125 0.48 11.60 4.35
C TYR A 125 1.92 11.13 4.54
N LYS A 126 2.83 12.06 4.80
CA LYS A 126 4.19 11.72 5.18
C LYS A 126 4.22 11.28 6.63
N THR A 127 4.74 10.09 6.88
CA THR A 127 4.85 9.49 8.21
C THR A 127 6.29 9.48 8.72
N ASP A 128 7.25 9.97 7.92
CA ASP A 128 8.70 9.95 8.19
C ASP A 128 9.27 8.54 8.48
N GLU A 129 8.53 7.48 8.14
CA GLU A 129 8.99 6.11 8.38
C GLU A 129 10.07 5.70 7.39
N GLN A 130 10.82 4.66 7.77
CA GLN A 130 11.77 4.02 6.87
C GLN A 130 11.65 2.51 7.00
N TYR A 131 11.55 1.84 5.85
CA TYR A 131 11.59 0.39 5.79
C TYR A 131 13.04 -0.12 5.88
N GLY A 132 13.24 -1.23 6.59
CA GLY A 132 14.55 -1.83 6.74
C GLY A 132 14.50 -3.26 7.26
N PHE A 133 15.63 -3.97 7.12
CA PHE A 133 15.78 -5.31 7.68
C PHE A 133 16.14 -5.23 9.17
N ALA A 134 15.39 -5.93 10.01
CA ALA A 134 15.71 -6.07 11.41
C ALA A 134 16.71 -7.23 11.64
N VAL A 135 17.76 -6.96 12.41
CA VAL A 135 18.73 -7.96 12.87
C VAL A 135 19.03 -7.78 14.36
N GLU A 136 19.54 -8.83 15.00
CA GLU A 136 19.99 -8.73 16.39
C GLU A 136 21.04 -7.61 16.56
N THR A 137 20.94 -6.86 17.65
CA THR A 137 21.88 -5.78 17.94
C THR A 137 23.31 -6.32 18.05
N GLY A 138 24.22 -5.77 17.24
CA GLY A 138 25.62 -6.21 17.18
C GLY A 138 25.89 -7.37 16.22
N SER A 139 24.89 -7.85 15.48
CA SER A 139 25.07 -8.90 14.48
C SER A 139 25.92 -8.45 13.29
N GLU A 140 26.83 -9.31 12.84
CA GLU A 140 27.62 -9.12 11.61
C GLU A 140 26.72 -9.07 10.36
N LEU A 141 25.52 -9.67 10.43
CA LEU A 141 24.52 -9.65 9.35
C LEU A 141 24.14 -8.24 8.92
N LYS A 142 24.21 -7.25 9.82
CA LYS A 142 23.93 -5.86 9.44
C LYS A 142 24.84 -5.39 8.31
N ALA A 143 26.15 -5.57 8.48
CA ALA A 143 27.12 -5.11 7.48
C ALA A 143 26.98 -5.87 6.16
N GLU A 144 26.67 -7.17 6.25
CA GLU A 144 26.44 -8.00 5.07
C GLU A 144 25.16 -7.64 4.31
N LEU A 145 24.07 -7.32 5.01
CA LEU A 145 22.82 -6.87 4.41
C LEU A 145 22.97 -5.48 3.78
N ASP A 146 23.61 -4.55 4.50
CA ASP A 146 23.88 -3.20 4.00
C ASP A 146 24.75 -3.26 2.72
N GLY A 147 25.76 -4.12 2.69
CA GLY A 147 26.61 -4.35 1.51
C GLY A 147 25.86 -4.94 0.33
N ALA A 148 25.08 -6.00 0.55
CA ALA A 148 24.28 -6.61 -0.50
C ALA A 148 23.22 -5.65 -1.07
N LEU A 149 22.57 -4.86 -0.21
CA LEU A 149 21.61 -3.84 -0.65
C LEU A 149 22.28 -2.74 -1.48
N ALA A 150 23.52 -2.37 -1.16
CA ALA A 150 24.29 -1.42 -1.96
C ALA A 150 24.60 -1.97 -3.36
N GLU A 151 25.03 -3.24 -3.46
CA GLU A 151 25.30 -3.90 -4.75
C GLU A 151 24.05 -3.96 -5.63
N VAL A 152 22.91 -4.40 -5.08
CA VAL A 152 21.61 -4.48 -5.78
C VAL A 152 21.09 -3.10 -6.23
N ARG A 153 21.47 -2.03 -5.52
CA ARG A 153 21.17 -0.65 -5.94
C ARG A 153 22.11 -0.18 -7.04
N ASP A 154 23.41 -0.44 -6.91
CA ASP A 154 24.43 0.01 -7.86
C ASP A 154 24.30 -0.66 -9.23
N ASP A 155 23.85 -1.91 -9.28
CA ASP A 155 23.64 -2.66 -10.52
C ASP A 155 22.28 -2.41 -11.21
N GLY A 156 21.37 -1.68 -10.55
CA GLY A 156 20.04 -1.33 -11.06
C GLY A 156 18.96 -2.39 -10.83
N THR A 157 19.27 -3.53 -10.20
CA THR A 157 18.29 -4.57 -9.86
C THR A 157 17.21 -4.03 -8.91
N TYR A 158 17.59 -3.13 -7.99
CA TYR A 158 16.63 -2.45 -7.11
C TYR A 158 15.57 -1.69 -7.91
N ASP A 159 15.98 -0.96 -8.94
CA ASP A 159 15.06 -0.16 -9.77
C ASP A 159 14.12 -1.08 -10.58
N LEU A 160 14.58 -2.24 -11.04
CA LEU A 160 13.73 -3.24 -11.70
C LEU A 160 12.66 -3.78 -10.75
N ILE A 161 13.05 -4.17 -9.53
CA ILE A 161 12.11 -4.64 -8.50
C ILE A 161 11.11 -3.54 -8.15
N PHE A 162 11.59 -2.32 -7.91
CA PHE A 162 10.76 -1.18 -7.56
C PHE A 162 9.73 -0.88 -8.66
N ASN A 163 10.14 -0.79 -9.92
CA ASN A 163 9.24 -0.49 -11.03
C ASN A 163 8.24 -1.61 -11.33
N LYS A 164 8.56 -2.86 -11.00
CA LYS A 164 7.62 -3.98 -11.14
C LYS A 164 6.42 -3.83 -10.19
N TRP A 165 6.69 -3.47 -8.94
CA TRP A 165 5.67 -3.42 -7.89
C TRP A 165 5.07 -2.03 -7.67
N PHE A 166 5.78 -0.97 -8.07
CA PHE A 166 5.37 0.43 -7.93
C PHE A 166 5.48 1.20 -9.27
N PRO A 167 4.79 0.74 -10.34
CA PRO A 167 4.90 1.38 -11.64
C PRO A 167 4.27 2.78 -11.67
N GLU A 168 4.98 3.77 -12.20
CA GLU A 168 4.48 5.15 -12.33
C GLU A 168 3.26 5.28 -13.27
N ASP A 169 3.11 4.35 -14.22
CA ASP A 169 2.04 4.35 -15.24
C ASP A 169 0.96 3.27 -15.01
N GLY A 170 1.03 2.57 -13.87
CA GLY A 170 0.11 1.47 -13.54
C GLY A 170 0.40 0.15 -14.27
N ASN A 171 1.44 0.07 -15.11
CA ASN A 171 1.84 -1.16 -15.78
C ASN A 171 3.08 -1.75 -15.11
N ALA A 172 2.97 -2.95 -14.53
CA ALA A 172 4.10 -3.64 -13.91
C ALA A 172 5.30 -3.75 -14.88
N GLY A 173 6.44 -3.20 -14.48
CA GLY A 173 7.70 -3.30 -15.22
C GLY A 173 8.36 -4.69 -15.17
N PRO A 174 9.44 -4.92 -15.94
CA PRO A 174 10.24 -6.15 -15.84
C PRO A 174 10.84 -6.31 -14.44
N GLY A 175 10.83 -7.53 -13.90
CA GLY A 175 11.31 -7.82 -12.54
C GLY A 175 12.77 -8.26 -12.45
N ALA A 176 13.19 -8.69 -11.25
CA ALA A 176 14.54 -9.18 -10.96
C ALA A 176 14.96 -10.40 -11.81
N GLU A 177 14.01 -11.07 -12.46
CA GLU A 177 14.28 -12.08 -13.49
C GLU A 177 15.22 -11.58 -14.61
N ASP A 178 15.28 -10.27 -14.85
CA ASP A 178 16.15 -9.64 -15.84
C ASP A 178 17.49 -9.14 -15.27
N SER A 179 17.84 -9.49 -14.02
CA SER A 179 19.11 -9.10 -13.39
C SER A 179 20.26 -10.09 -13.69
N ASP A 180 21.46 -9.56 -13.91
CA ASP A 180 22.71 -10.32 -14.18
C ASP A 180 23.41 -10.80 -12.88
N VAL A 181 22.73 -10.78 -11.73
CA VAL A 181 23.31 -11.14 -10.42
C VAL A 181 23.53 -12.66 -10.32
N GLU A 182 24.80 -13.08 -10.34
CA GLU A 182 25.22 -14.47 -10.11
C GLU A 182 25.91 -14.66 -8.74
N GLY A 183 25.42 -15.65 -7.98
CA GLY A 183 25.93 -16.04 -6.66
C GLY A 183 24.80 -16.33 -5.68
N SER A 184 24.67 -17.57 -5.22
CA SER A 184 23.63 -17.93 -4.23
C SER A 184 24.23 -18.09 -2.83
N ARG A 185 23.82 -17.20 -1.92
CA ARG A 185 23.87 -17.45 -0.47
C ARG A 185 22.44 -17.42 0.06
N THR A 186 22.06 -18.39 0.88
CA THR A 186 20.69 -18.47 1.44
C THR A 186 20.62 -17.67 2.73
N LEU A 187 19.88 -16.57 2.72
CA LEU A 187 19.49 -15.83 3.93
C LEU A 187 18.12 -16.32 4.37
N LYS A 188 17.95 -16.57 5.67
CA LYS A 188 16.64 -16.80 6.26
C LYS A 188 16.14 -15.46 6.78
N VAL A 189 15.15 -14.90 6.09
CA VAL A 189 14.46 -13.67 6.49
C VAL A 189 13.07 -14.08 6.97
N CYS A 190 12.68 -13.60 8.15
CA CYS A 190 11.30 -13.72 8.59
C CYS A 190 10.56 -12.48 8.06
N SER A 191 9.40 -12.71 7.42
CA SER A 191 8.45 -11.66 7.07
C SER A 191 7.12 -11.93 7.78
N ASP A 192 6.17 -10.99 7.68
CA ASP A 192 4.81 -11.16 8.18
C ASP A 192 4.03 -12.22 7.36
N ILE A 193 2.81 -12.53 7.81
CA ILE A 193 1.80 -13.25 7.01
C ILE A 193 1.49 -12.49 5.70
N PRO A 194 0.86 -13.13 4.68
CA PRO A 194 0.68 -12.50 3.37
C PRO A 194 0.02 -11.11 3.41
N TYR A 195 0.74 -10.10 2.92
CA TYR A 195 0.40 -8.68 2.87
C TYR A 195 0.76 -8.12 1.48
N GLU A 196 -0.13 -8.29 0.51
CA GLU A 196 0.09 -7.84 -0.87
C GLU A 196 0.14 -6.30 -0.97
N PRO A 197 1.07 -5.70 -1.76
CA PRO A 197 2.07 -6.33 -2.63
C PRO A 197 3.45 -6.50 -1.96
N MET A 198 3.54 -6.34 -0.63
CA MET A 198 4.81 -6.22 0.09
C MET A 198 5.42 -7.59 0.41
N GLU A 199 4.62 -8.52 0.94
CA GLU A 199 5.07 -9.88 1.27
C GLU A 199 3.96 -10.89 0.96
N PHE A 200 4.09 -11.70 -0.10
CA PHE A 200 3.05 -12.69 -0.42
C PHE A 200 3.58 -13.86 -1.26
N GLU A 201 2.82 -14.96 -1.26
CA GLU A 201 3.14 -16.11 -2.10
C GLU A 201 2.68 -15.88 -3.53
N GLY A 202 3.58 -16.05 -4.49
CA GLY A 202 3.26 -16.08 -5.92
C GLY A 202 4.32 -16.83 -6.73
N ASP A 203 4.09 -16.92 -8.05
CA ASP A 203 4.94 -17.68 -8.98
C ASP A 203 6.23 -16.91 -9.30
N GLY A 204 7.14 -16.84 -8.32
CA GLY A 204 8.42 -16.16 -8.45
C GLY A 204 9.47 -16.98 -9.22
N PRO A 205 10.42 -16.32 -9.92
CA PRO A 205 11.55 -17.02 -10.51
C PRO A 205 12.34 -17.79 -9.44
N ARG A 206 12.82 -18.99 -9.78
CA ARG A 206 13.72 -19.84 -8.97
C ARG A 206 13.09 -20.57 -7.76
N GLY A 207 11.78 -20.76 -7.72
CA GLY A 207 11.15 -21.70 -6.76
C GLY A 207 11.20 -21.23 -5.31
N LEU A 208 11.25 -19.91 -5.10
CA LEU A 208 11.23 -19.31 -3.76
C LEU A 208 9.81 -19.18 -3.18
N ASN A 209 8.75 -19.52 -3.94
CA ASN A 209 7.34 -19.39 -3.54
C ASN A 209 7.00 -18.05 -2.86
N TYR A 210 7.76 -17.00 -3.18
CA TYR A 210 7.61 -15.64 -2.67
C TYR A 210 7.77 -14.71 -3.86
N THR A 211 6.79 -13.83 -4.02
CA THR A 211 6.85 -12.68 -4.91
C THR A 211 6.31 -11.52 -4.11
N GLY A 212 7.17 -10.52 -3.82
CA GLY A 212 6.95 -9.57 -2.74
C GLY A 212 7.89 -9.91 -1.61
#